data_AF-A0A9P0H4B9-F1
#
_entry.id   AF-A0A9P0H4B9-F1
#
_cell.length_a   1.000
_cell.length_b   1.000
_cell.length_c   1.000
_cell.angle_alpha   90.00
_cell.angle_beta   90.00
_cell.angle_gamma   90.00
#
_symmetry.space_group_name_H-M   'P 1'
#
loop_
_entity.id
_entity.type
_entity.pdbx_description
1 polymer ?
#
loop_
_entity_poly.entity_id
_entity_poly.type
_entity_poly.pdbx_seq_one_letter_code
_entity_poly.pdbx_strand_id
1 'polypeptide(L)'
;MVNCKLCSKTVSREDKTKIFCVTCQNLFHVKCTKIGSTDLEGLKETSKKWRCSDCELLSGTLPAAESSSILDLLRGLTEEVRELKSKLQGIDELKEIKEALQKQSELSFENMDRLLKIETLLEDQKTHVENLTIENNKLKTKISELEIRLNFTEQNLLDRR
;
A
#
# COMPACT_ATOMS: atom_id res chain seq x y z
N MET A 1 -46.59 -26.65 28.52
CA MET A 1 -45.68 -27.73 28.96
C MET A 1 -44.26 -27.26 28.75
N VAL A 2 -43.35 -27.45 29.72
CA VAL A 2 -41.94 -27.04 29.56
C VAL A 2 -41.10 -28.31 29.44
N ASN A 3 -40.22 -28.38 28.44
CA ASN A 3 -39.37 -29.54 28.22
C ASN A 3 -38.02 -29.35 28.90
N CYS A 4 -37.46 -30.45 29.42
CA CYS A 4 -36.11 -30.44 29.96
C CYS A 4 -35.12 -30.20 28.83
N LYS A 5 -34.24 -29.21 28.97
CA LYS A 5 -33.24 -28.90 27.95
C LYS A 5 -32.24 -30.04 27.68
N LEU A 6 -32.01 -30.94 28.63
CA LEU A 6 -31.05 -32.05 28.50
C LEU A 6 -31.62 -33.29 27.81
N CYS A 7 -32.89 -33.63 28.06
CA CYS A 7 -33.48 -34.87 27.53
C CYS A 7 -34.68 -34.62 26.61
N SER A 8 -35.08 -33.35 26.42
CA SER A 8 -36.24 -32.91 25.63
C SER A 8 -37.59 -33.49 26.06
N LYS A 9 -37.66 -34.24 27.17
CA LYS A 9 -38.90 -34.76 27.75
C LYS A 9 -39.60 -33.69 28.59
N THR A 10 -40.91 -33.79 28.69
CA THR A 10 -41.73 -32.83 29.45
C THR A 10 -41.40 -32.88 30.95
N VAL A 11 -41.24 -31.70 31.54
CA VAL A 11 -41.10 -31.47 32.99
C VAL A 11 -42.46 -30.98 33.49
N SER A 12 -43.11 -31.74 34.37
CA SER A 12 -44.37 -31.27 34.96
C SER A 12 -44.08 -30.09 35.89
N ARG A 13 -44.94 -29.08 35.85
CA ARG A 13 -44.82 -27.90 36.72
C ARG A 13 -45.05 -28.24 38.19
N GLU A 14 -45.61 -29.39 38.50
CA GLU A 14 -45.92 -29.83 39.88
C GLU A 14 -44.87 -30.80 40.45
N ASP A 15 -43.88 -31.22 39.65
CA ASP A 15 -42.88 -32.19 40.09
C ASP A 15 -41.91 -31.58 41.12
N LYS A 16 -41.77 -32.28 42.26
CA LYS A 16 -40.79 -31.94 43.32
C LYS A 16 -39.33 -32.10 42.88
N THR A 17 -39.11 -32.79 41.75
CA THR A 17 -37.82 -33.18 41.17
C THR A 17 -37.41 -32.32 39.97
N LYS A 18 -37.89 -31.07 39.92
CA LYS A 18 -37.48 -30.06 38.94
C LYS A 18 -36.47 -29.07 39.54
N ILE A 19 -35.61 -28.53 38.69
CA ILE A 19 -34.68 -27.46 39.05
C ILE A 19 -34.57 -26.43 37.91
N PHE A 20 -34.36 -25.17 38.27
CA PHE A 20 -34.34 -24.04 37.34
C PHE A 20 -32.96 -23.39 37.34
N CYS A 21 -32.37 -23.25 36.15
CA CYS A 21 -31.09 -22.56 36.01
C CYS A 21 -31.32 -21.04 36.05
N VAL A 22 -30.66 -20.34 36.98
CA VAL A 22 -30.81 -18.88 37.12
C VAL A 22 -30.32 -18.10 35.89
N THR A 23 -29.39 -18.66 35.13
CA THR A 23 -28.75 -17.95 34.00
C THR A 23 -29.55 -18.09 32.71
N CYS A 24 -29.84 -19.32 32.28
CA CYS A 24 -30.56 -19.55 31.01
C CYS A 24 -32.07 -19.69 31.17
N GLN A 25 -32.57 -19.59 32.40
CA GLN A 25 -33.99 -19.69 32.75
C GLN A 25 -34.70 -20.97 32.26
N ASN A 26 -33.94 -22.02 31.97
CA ASN A 26 -34.48 -23.29 31.52
C ASN A 26 -34.78 -24.22 32.71
N LEU A 27 -35.77 -25.10 32.52
CA LEU A 27 -36.17 -26.14 33.47
C LEU A 27 -35.47 -27.46 33.16
N PHE A 28 -35.07 -28.16 34.20
CA PHE A 28 -34.38 -29.43 34.11
C PHE A 28 -34.97 -30.44 35.10
N HIS A 29 -34.96 -31.72 34.73
CA HIS A 29 -35.17 -32.79 35.72
C HIS A 29 -33.91 -32.92 36.57
N VAL A 30 -34.07 -33.05 37.88
CA VAL A 30 -32.95 -33.25 38.82
C VAL A 30 -32.13 -34.50 38.47
N LYS A 31 -32.80 -35.54 37.97
CA LYS A 31 -32.16 -36.75 37.44
C LYS A 31 -31.24 -36.47 36.24
N CYS A 32 -31.59 -35.51 35.39
CA CYS A 32 -30.79 -35.15 34.23
C CYS A 32 -29.58 -34.30 34.60
N THR A 33 -29.62 -33.57 35.72
CA THR A 33 -28.57 -32.64 36.13
C THR A 33 -27.52 -33.26 37.05
N LYS A 34 -27.59 -34.58 37.32
CA LYS A 34 -26.69 -35.32 38.23
C LYS A 34 -26.60 -34.74 39.64
N ILE A 35 -27.63 -34.01 40.08
CA ILE A 35 -27.72 -33.44 41.43
C ILE A 35 -28.37 -34.49 42.33
N GLY A 36 -27.76 -34.77 43.49
CA GLY A 36 -28.35 -35.68 44.48
C GLY A 36 -29.62 -35.09 45.09
N SER A 37 -30.53 -35.95 45.56
CA SER A 37 -31.76 -35.51 46.24
C SER A 37 -31.46 -34.63 47.45
N THR A 38 -30.36 -34.92 48.16
CA THR A 38 -29.83 -34.16 49.30
C THR A 38 -29.34 -32.76 48.91
N ASP A 39 -28.67 -32.63 47.77
CA ASP A 39 -28.16 -31.35 47.28
C ASP A 39 -29.32 -30.44 46.82
N LEU A 40 -30.37 -31.04 46.26
CA LEU A 40 -31.59 -30.31 45.90
C LEU A 40 -32.31 -29.75 47.14
N GLU A 41 -32.38 -30.53 48.22
CA GLU A 41 -32.95 -30.08 49.50
C GLU A 41 -32.11 -28.96 50.10
N GLY A 42 -30.78 -29.10 50.12
CA GLY A 42 -29.87 -28.05 50.56
C GLY A 42 -30.01 -26.75 49.75
N LEU A 43 -30.19 -26.84 48.42
CA LEU A 43 -30.43 -25.67 47.56
C LEU A 43 -31.77 -24.98 47.86
N LYS A 44 -32.83 -25.75 48.15
CA LYS A 44 -34.13 -25.21 48.53
C LYS A 44 -34.09 -24.53 49.91
N GLU A 45 -33.41 -25.14 50.86
CA GLU A 45 -33.29 -24.62 52.23
C GLU A 45 -32.41 -23.37 52.32
N THR A 46 -31.29 -23.36 51.58
CA THR A 46 -30.36 -22.22 51.57
C THR A 46 -30.72 -21.13 50.56
N SER A 47 -31.82 -21.28 49.80
CA SER A 47 -32.20 -20.40 48.68
C SER A 47 -31.06 -20.12 47.70
N LYS A 48 -30.10 -21.04 47.59
CA LYS A 48 -28.94 -20.89 46.71
C LYS A 48 -29.37 -21.06 45.25
N LYS A 49 -28.94 -20.12 44.42
CA LYS A 49 -29.26 -20.10 42.98
C LYS A 49 -28.47 -21.18 42.26
N TRP A 50 -29.16 -22.13 41.63
CA TRP A 50 -28.53 -23.19 40.84
C TRP A 50 -28.29 -22.75 39.38
N ARG A 51 -27.21 -23.28 38.78
CA ARG A 51 -26.84 -23.08 37.37
C ARG A 51 -26.60 -24.43 36.71
N CYS A 52 -27.04 -24.59 35.47
CA CYS A 52 -26.73 -25.78 34.68
C CYS A 52 -25.27 -25.76 34.22
N SER A 53 -24.72 -26.92 33.89
CA SER A 53 -23.30 -27.08 33.50
C SER A 53 -22.88 -26.15 32.36
N ASP A 54 -23.74 -25.95 31.35
CA ASP A 54 -23.47 -24.99 30.26
C ASP A 54 -23.27 -23.56 30.79
N CYS A 55 -24.10 -23.15 31.75
CA CYS A 55 -24.08 -21.81 32.34
C CYS A 55 -23.02 -21.66 33.43
N GLU A 56 -22.55 -22.77 34.00
CA GLU A 56 -21.43 -22.81 34.92
C GLU A 56 -20.12 -22.59 34.18
N LEU A 57 -19.95 -23.21 33.01
CA LEU A 57 -18.82 -22.98 32.11
C LEU A 57 -18.74 -21.52 31.61
N LEU A 58 -19.88 -20.93 31.27
CA LEU A 58 -19.98 -19.52 30.85
C LEU A 58 -19.71 -18.52 32.00
N SER A 59 -19.92 -18.93 33.26
CA SER A 59 -19.61 -18.13 34.44
C SER A 59 -18.26 -18.48 35.06
N GLY A 60 -17.52 -19.41 34.46
CA GLY A 60 -16.14 -19.67 34.82
C GLY A 60 -15.34 -18.41 34.55
N THR A 61 -15.14 -17.60 35.60
CA THR A 61 -13.92 -16.83 35.74
C THR A 61 -12.78 -17.78 35.40
N LEU A 62 -12.16 -17.56 34.25
CA LEU A 62 -10.94 -18.24 33.84
C LEU A 62 -10.00 -18.28 35.06
N PRO A 63 -9.45 -19.45 35.45
CA PRO A 63 -8.40 -19.47 36.46
C PRO A 63 -7.31 -18.52 35.98
N ALA A 64 -6.97 -17.53 36.81
CA ALA A 64 -6.12 -16.39 36.48
C ALA A 64 -4.63 -16.75 36.27
N ALA A 65 -4.32 -17.95 35.77
CA ALA A 65 -2.95 -18.49 35.73
C ALA A 65 -2.41 -18.79 34.32
N GLU A 66 -3.19 -18.67 33.24
CA GLU A 66 -2.70 -18.94 31.86
C GLU A 66 -2.98 -17.80 30.86
N SER A 67 -3.48 -16.67 31.34
CA SER A 67 -3.80 -15.50 30.50
C SER A 67 -2.57 -14.74 29.99
N SER A 68 -1.35 -15.00 30.50
CA SER A 68 -0.14 -14.37 29.97
C SER A 68 0.19 -14.90 28.56
N SER A 69 0.05 -16.20 28.32
CA SER A 69 0.45 -16.84 27.06
C SER A 69 -0.35 -16.33 25.84
N ILE A 70 -1.67 -16.16 25.99
CA ILE A 70 -2.53 -15.69 24.90
C ILE A 70 -2.32 -14.20 24.65
N LEU A 71 -2.16 -13.40 25.69
CA LEU A 71 -1.88 -11.96 25.55
C LEU A 71 -0.51 -11.70 24.92
N ASP A 72 0.47 -12.56 25.22
CA ASP A 72 1.81 -12.50 24.62
C ASP A 72 1.77 -12.88 23.13
N LEU A 73 1.00 -13.91 22.76
CA LEU A 73 0.73 -14.28 21.35
C LEU A 73 0.03 -13.16 20.57
N LEU A 74 -0.99 -12.53 21.17
CA LEU A 74 -1.71 -11.41 20.54
C LEU A 74 -0.79 -10.19 20.37
N ARG A 75 0.11 -9.94 21.32
CA ARG A 75 1.10 -8.87 21.21
C ARG A 75 2.09 -9.14 20.08
N GLY A 76 2.60 -10.38 19.97
CA GLY A 76 3.46 -10.80 18.86
C GLY A 76 2.80 -10.65 17.49
N LEU A 77 1.55 -11.13 17.35
CA LEU A 77 0.76 -10.93 16.13
C LEU A 77 0.53 -9.45 15.79
N THR A 78 0.32 -8.60 16.81
CA THR A 78 0.14 -7.15 16.61
C THR A 78 1.43 -6.49 16.11
N GLU A 79 2.60 -6.94 16.59
CA GLU A 79 3.90 -6.46 16.16
C GLU A 79 4.23 -6.92 14.72
N GLU A 80 3.96 -8.18 14.38
CA GLU A 80 4.11 -8.70 13.01
C GLU A 80 3.22 -7.95 12.00
N VAL A 81 1.95 -7.70 12.36
CA VAL A 81 1.03 -6.91 11.53
C VAL A 81 1.52 -5.46 11.36
N ARG A 82 2.12 -4.87 12.41
CA ARG A 82 2.70 -3.53 12.34
C ARG A 82 3.91 -3.49 11.41
N GLU A 83 4.77 -4.50 11.46
CA GLU A 83 5.95 -4.62 10.60
C GLU A 83 5.57 -4.90 9.13
N LEU A 84 4.56 -5.73 8.89
CA LEU A 84 4.01 -5.93 7.55
C LEU A 84 3.41 -4.64 6.99
N LYS A 85 2.72 -3.86 7.83
CA LYS A 85 2.16 -2.56 7.45
C LYS A 85 3.25 -1.55 7.07
N SER A 86 4.37 -1.50 7.80
CA SER A 86 5.49 -0.62 7.43
C SER A 86 6.19 -1.07 6.15
N LYS A 87 6.34 -2.38 5.92
CA LYS A 87 6.83 -2.91 4.63
C LYS A 87 5.90 -2.59 3.46
N LEU A 88 4.58 -2.60 3.69
CA LEU A 88 3.58 -2.19 2.69
C LEU A 88 3.65 -0.70 2.36
N GLN A 89 4.07 0.19 3.27
CA GLN A 89 4.29 1.61 2.95
C GLN A 89 5.38 1.81 1.89
N GLY A 90 6.38 0.92 1.82
CA GLY A 90 7.39 0.95 0.74
C GLY A 90 6.81 0.71 -0.65
N ILE A 91 5.57 0.19 -0.76
CA ILE A 91 4.89 0.02 -2.06
C ILE A 91 4.45 1.36 -2.64
N ASP A 92 4.02 2.31 -1.79
CA ASP A 92 3.64 3.65 -2.25
C ASP A 92 4.88 4.41 -2.77
N GLU A 93 6.01 4.31 -2.07
CA GLU A 93 7.30 4.85 -2.52
C GLU A 93 7.75 4.23 -3.86
N LEU A 94 7.59 2.91 -4.01
CA LEU A 94 7.87 2.20 -5.27
C LEU A 94 7.00 2.69 -6.42
N LYS A 95 5.74 3.04 -6.14
CA LYS A 95 4.82 3.59 -7.14
C LYS A 95 5.26 4.99 -7.57
N GLU A 96 5.63 5.85 -6.62
CA GLU A 96 6.16 7.19 -6.93
C GLU A 96 7.45 7.11 -7.73
N ILE A 97 8.36 6.20 -7.38
CA ILE A 97 9.60 5.96 -8.13
C ILE A 97 9.28 5.50 -9.56
N LYS A 98 8.30 4.60 -9.74
CA LYS A 98 7.88 4.14 -11.06
C LYS A 98 7.34 5.28 -11.92
N GLU A 99 6.49 6.13 -11.36
CA GLU A 99 5.93 7.29 -12.05
C GLU A 99 7.03 8.30 -12.43
N ALA A 100 7.99 8.55 -11.53
CA ALA A 100 9.14 9.39 -11.80
C ALA A 100 10.03 8.83 -12.93
N LEU A 101 10.32 7.52 -12.91
CA LEU A 101 11.09 6.85 -13.96
C LEU A 101 10.40 6.91 -15.32
N GLN A 102 9.08 6.73 -15.36
CA GLN A 102 8.30 6.83 -16.59
C GLN A 102 8.38 8.25 -17.16
N LYS A 103 8.16 9.27 -16.33
CA LYS A 103 8.29 10.67 -16.74
C LYS A 103 9.71 11.01 -17.20
N GLN A 104 10.72 10.47 -16.53
CA GLN A 104 12.12 10.66 -16.91
C GLN A 104 12.44 10.01 -18.26
N SER A 105 11.86 8.84 -18.55
CA SER A 105 11.95 8.18 -19.85
C SER A 105 11.36 9.06 -20.96
N GLU A 106 10.14 9.56 -20.76
CA GLU A 106 9.46 10.45 -21.72
C GLU A 106 10.28 11.72 -22.01
N LEU A 107 10.77 12.40 -20.96
CA LEU A 107 11.65 13.56 -21.10
C LEU A 107 12.97 13.24 -21.81
N SER A 108 13.52 12.04 -21.60
CA SER A 108 14.73 11.59 -22.29
C SER A 108 14.49 11.46 -23.80
N PHE A 109 13.36 10.88 -24.21
CA PHE A 109 12.98 10.78 -25.63
C PHE A 109 12.79 12.16 -26.27
N GLU A 110 12.08 13.07 -25.60
CA GLU A 110 11.89 14.45 -26.10
C GLU A 110 13.22 15.20 -26.23
N ASN A 111 14.11 15.06 -25.25
CA ASN A 111 15.44 15.69 -25.30
C ASN A 111 16.29 15.12 -26.45
N MET A 112 16.19 13.82 -26.73
CA MET A 112 16.90 13.20 -27.84
C MET A 112 16.43 13.74 -29.20
N ASP A 113 15.12 13.91 -29.39
CA ASP A 113 14.57 14.56 -30.61
C ASP A 113 15.06 16.01 -30.77
N ARG A 114 15.12 16.76 -29.66
CA ARG A 114 15.66 18.13 -29.67
C ARG A 114 17.15 18.16 -30.03
N LEU A 115 17.94 17.22 -29.52
CA LEU A 115 19.36 17.12 -29.85
C LEU A 115 19.57 16.82 -31.34
N LEU A 116 18.82 15.89 -31.92
CA LEU A 116 18.90 15.59 -33.36
C LEU A 116 18.58 16.81 -34.23
N LYS A 117 17.59 17.61 -33.82
CA LYS A 117 17.26 18.88 -34.50
C LYS A 117 18.40 19.89 -34.42
N ILE A 118 19.03 20.02 -33.26
CA ILE A 118 20.18 20.91 -33.05
C ILE A 118 21.37 20.45 -33.90
N GLU A 119 21.67 19.14 -33.94
CA GLU A 119 22.74 18.58 -34.76
C GLU A 119 22.53 18.89 -36.25
N THR A 120 21.29 18.74 -36.74
CA THR A 120 20.95 19.06 -38.13
C THR A 120 21.18 20.54 -38.43
N LEU A 121 20.71 21.43 -37.56
CA LEU A 121 20.89 22.88 -37.71
C LEU A 121 22.38 23.28 -37.67
N LEU A 122 23.19 22.62 -36.85
CA LEU A 122 24.63 22.87 -36.77
C LEU A 122 25.34 22.48 -38.07
N GLU A 123 24.97 21.34 -38.68
CA GLU A 123 25.57 20.93 -39.96
C GLU A 123 25.14 21.87 -41.11
N ASP A 124 23.88 22.32 -41.12
CA ASP A 124 23.39 23.32 -42.07
C ASP A 124 24.15 24.64 -41.92
N GLN A 125 24.34 25.13 -40.69
CA GLN A 125 25.09 26.35 -40.42
C GLN A 125 26.56 26.23 -40.81
N LYS A 126 27.19 25.09 -40.52
CA LYS A 126 28.56 24.81 -40.93
C LYS A 126 28.72 24.86 -42.45
N THR A 127 27.83 24.17 -43.18
CA THR A 127 27.79 24.21 -44.65
C THR A 127 27.61 25.64 -45.17
N HIS A 128 26.75 26.44 -44.52
CA HIS A 128 26.56 27.84 -44.89
C HIS A 128 27.82 28.68 -44.68
N VAL A 129 28.53 28.51 -43.56
CA VAL A 129 29.80 29.19 -43.28
C VAL A 129 30.89 28.81 -44.27
N GLU A 130 30.98 27.53 -44.64
CA GLU A 130 31.92 27.06 -45.67
C GLU A 130 31.65 27.72 -47.03
N ASN A 131 30.38 27.78 -47.44
CA ASN A 131 29.98 28.43 -48.68
C ASN A 131 30.30 29.93 -48.69
N LEU A 132 29.97 30.65 -47.60
CA LEU A 132 30.31 32.07 -47.45
C LEU A 132 31.82 32.30 -47.47
N THR A 133 32.60 31.38 -46.88
CA THR A 133 34.07 31.46 -46.89
C THR A 133 34.61 31.32 -48.32
N ILE A 134 34.07 30.38 -49.10
CA ILE A 134 34.43 30.20 -50.51
C ILE A 134 34.08 31.46 -51.32
N GLU A 135 32.88 32.00 -51.14
CA GLU A 135 32.44 33.21 -51.84
C GLU A 135 33.30 34.43 -51.47
N ASN A 136 33.59 34.62 -50.19
CA ASN A 136 34.44 35.71 -49.71
C ASN A 136 35.84 35.63 -50.33
N ASN A 137 36.41 34.44 -50.42
CA ASN A 137 37.71 34.23 -51.07
C ASN A 137 37.66 34.56 -52.57
N LYS A 138 36.61 34.13 -53.28
CA LYS A 138 36.41 34.48 -54.70
C LYS A 138 36.31 36.00 -54.91
N LEU A 139 35.56 36.68 -54.05
CA LEU A 139 35.41 38.13 -54.11
C LEU A 139 36.73 38.85 -53.83
N LYS A 140 37.50 38.40 -52.84
CA LYS A 140 38.85 38.94 -52.54
C LYS A 140 39.79 38.81 -53.73
N THR A 141 39.81 37.66 -54.39
CA THR A 141 40.63 37.47 -55.62
C THR A 141 40.20 38.45 -56.71
N LYS A 142 38.89 38.57 -56.96
CA LYS A 142 38.36 39.49 -57.98
C LYS A 142 38.68 40.96 -57.67
N ILE A 143 38.62 41.36 -56.41
CA ILE A 143 39.00 42.70 -55.96
C ILE A 143 40.49 42.93 -56.26
N SER A 144 41.36 42.00 -55.87
CA SER A 144 42.79 42.12 -56.12
C SER A 144 43.13 42.22 -57.62
N GLU A 145 42.47 41.43 -58.47
CA GLU A 145 42.63 41.54 -59.94
C GLU A 145 42.21 42.91 -60.48
N LEU A 146 41.10 43.45 -59.98
CA LEU A 146 40.61 44.78 -60.37
C LEU A 146 41.54 45.89 -59.90
N GLU A 147 42.08 45.79 -58.67
CA GLU A 147 43.08 46.73 -58.13
C GLU A 147 44.34 46.74 -58.98
N ILE A 148 44.86 45.57 -59.39
CA ILE A 148 46.02 45.48 -60.29
C ILE A 148 45.74 46.18 -61.63
N ARG A 149 44.57 45.90 -62.23
CA ARG A 149 44.18 46.51 -63.51
C ARG A 149 44.03 48.02 -63.41
N LEU A 150 43.43 48.51 -62.32
CA LEU A 150 43.27 49.94 -62.07
C LEU A 150 44.63 50.62 -61.98
N ASN A 151 45.52 50.10 -61.12
CA ASN A 151 46.88 50.62 -60.95
C ASN A 151 47.64 50.68 -62.28
N PHE A 152 47.57 49.62 -63.08
CA PHE A 152 48.20 49.60 -64.41
C PHE A 152 47.63 50.69 -65.33
N THR A 153 46.31 50.87 -65.33
CA THR A 153 45.65 51.90 -66.15
C THR A 153 46.04 53.31 -65.69
N GLU A 154 46.09 53.55 -64.38
CA GLU A 154 46.50 54.81 -63.78
C GLU A 154 47.96 55.16 -64.11
N GLN A 155 48.88 54.19 -63.99
CA GLN A 155 50.28 54.38 -64.38
C GLN A 155 50.42 54.75 -65.86
N ASN A 156 49.74 54.03 -66.76
CA ASN A 156 49.77 54.35 -68.19
C ASN A 156 49.22 55.75 -68.53
N LEU A 157 48.26 56.25 -67.75
CA LEU A 157 47.73 57.61 -67.94
C LEU A 157 48.71 58.68 -67.46
N LEU A 158 49.44 58.40 -66.39
CA LEU A 158 50.49 59.29 -65.89
C LEU A 158 51.67 59.37 -66.87
N ASP A 159 52.09 58.25 -67.44
CA ASP A 159 53.21 58.18 -68.40
C ASP A 159 52.91 58.87 -69.75
N ARG A 160 51.63 59.16 -70.04
CA ARG A 160 51.17 59.82 -71.28
C ARG A 160 50.97 61.33 -71.14
N ARG A 161 51.15 61.91 -69.95
CA ARG A 161 51.10 63.35 -69.69
C ARG A 161 52.49 63.95 -69.69
#